data_AF-A0A099SDX9-F1
#
_entry.id   AF-A0A099SDX9-F1
#
_cell.length_a   1.000
_cell.length_b   1.000
_cell.length_c   1.000
_cell.angle_alpha   90.00
_cell.angle_beta   90.00
_cell.angle_gamma   90.00
#
_symmetry.space_group_name_H-M   'P 1'
#
loop_
_entity.id
_entity.type
_entity.pdbx_description
1 polymer ?
#
loop_
_entity_poly.entity_id
_entity_poly.type
_entity_poly.pdbx_seq_one_letter_code
_entity_poly.pdbx_strand_id
1 'polypeptide(L)'
;MKDLRLAGLKAERSTIEINGVTIGGKEIILIGGPCAVESSIQMSQSAETVKKAGGKILRGGVFKPRTSPYSFQGLGREGLNYLVQAAKEQGLLCVTEVIDAPSLELVVNDIDIIQIGARNMQNFELLKMAGKINKPIILKRGLSATIEEWLYAAEYILSSGNPNVILCERGIRTYEPSTRNTLDLSAVGVAKELSHLPVIVDPSHAAGRRDLIASLSKAAIASGADGLLIEMHPNPAEAVSDGPQSLHPEQLIQLAGELGVVAEAVNRIFAGERNCEEETLDSLRGQIDNIDQEIIERLAARMEIVSKVADQKRLDRVKDSSREKEVIQRLTALGNELKLPSELVKKIYPIIFDVAVQSQIRQKLVREKEGDLSLVSPLVSK
;
A
#
# COMPACT_ATOMS: atom_id res chain seq x y z
N MET A 1 -18.70 5.72 26.79
CA MET A 1 -18.78 4.27 27.06
C MET A 1 -18.55 4.06 28.55
N LYS A 2 -19.50 3.49 29.28
CA LYS A 2 -19.43 3.42 30.76
C LYS A 2 -18.91 2.09 31.31
N ASP A 3 -18.68 1.07 30.47
CA ASP A 3 -18.44 -0.30 30.96
C ASP A 3 -17.16 -1.01 30.44
N LEU A 4 -16.21 -0.32 29.81
CA LEU A 4 -14.90 -0.91 29.47
C LEU A 4 -14.02 -0.97 30.73
N ARG A 5 -13.90 -2.14 31.36
CA ARG A 5 -13.17 -2.31 32.64
C ARG A 5 -11.69 -2.59 32.41
N LEU A 6 -11.37 -3.43 31.42
CA LEU A 6 -10.03 -3.90 31.15
C LEU A 6 -9.41 -3.18 29.97
N ALA A 7 -10.16 -3.01 28.88
CA ALA A 7 -9.71 -2.35 27.65
C ALA A 7 -9.77 -0.82 27.74
N GLY A 8 -10.55 -0.27 28.67
CA GLY A 8 -10.76 1.18 28.80
C GLY A 8 -9.46 1.92 29.06
N LEU A 9 -9.36 3.19 28.63
CA LEU A 9 -8.15 3.99 28.79
C LEU A 9 -7.71 4.04 30.27
N LYS A 10 -6.42 3.74 30.49
CA LYS A 10 -5.74 3.83 31.78
C LYS A 10 -4.83 5.06 31.80
N ALA A 11 -4.20 5.32 32.96
CA ALA A 11 -3.20 6.40 33.07
C ALA A 11 -2.05 6.23 32.05
N GLU A 12 -1.70 4.98 31.72
CA GLU A 12 -0.67 4.64 30.76
C GLU A 12 -1.24 3.80 29.61
N ARG A 13 -0.69 4.00 28.40
CA ARG A 13 -0.99 3.15 27.24
C ARG A 13 -0.19 1.85 27.33
N SER A 14 -0.79 0.75 26.89
CA SER A 14 -0.09 -0.52 26.80
C SER A 14 0.91 -0.52 25.66
N THR A 15 2.07 -1.11 25.93
CA THR A 15 3.03 -1.55 24.93
C THR A 15 3.14 -3.07 24.99
N ILE A 16 3.27 -3.70 23.83
CA ILE A 16 3.44 -5.15 23.73
C ILE A 16 4.82 -5.44 23.18
N GLU A 17 5.66 -6.08 23.99
CA GLU A 17 7.04 -6.41 23.65
C GLU A 17 7.17 -7.90 23.31
N ILE A 18 7.82 -8.21 22.19
CA ILE A 18 8.00 -9.56 21.67
C ILE A 18 9.39 -9.65 21.05
N ASN A 19 10.30 -10.39 21.69
CA ASN A 19 11.68 -10.60 21.22
C ASN A 19 12.37 -9.29 20.74
N GLY A 20 12.22 -8.20 21.50
CA GLY A 20 12.81 -6.89 21.21
C GLY A 20 12.00 -5.99 20.25
N VAL A 21 10.87 -6.44 19.72
CA VAL A 21 9.92 -5.60 18.95
C VAL A 21 8.85 -5.07 19.90
N THR A 22 8.63 -3.75 19.91
CA THR A 22 7.61 -3.10 20.76
C THR A 22 6.50 -2.49 19.91
N ILE A 23 5.26 -2.96 20.09
CA ILE A 23 4.06 -2.40 19.45
C ILE A 23 3.35 -1.47 20.44
N GLY A 24 2.97 -0.27 20.01
CA GLY A 24 2.39 0.78 20.86
C GLY A 24 3.40 1.80 21.40
N GLY A 25 4.69 1.64 21.07
CA GLY A 25 5.76 2.58 21.42
C GLY A 25 5.85 3.77 20.45
N LYS A 26 7.01 4.45 20.40
CA LYS A 26 7.25 5.57 19.46
C LYS A 26 7.47 5.07 18.03
N GLU A 27 8.04 3.88 17.89
CA GLU A 27 8.23 3.23 16.59
C GLU A 27 6.88 2.79 16.01
N ILE A 28 6.73 2.96 14.69
CA ILE A 28 5.62 2.46 13.89
C ILE A 28 6.06 1.11 13.33
N ILE A 29 5.33 0.05 13.69
CA ILE A 29 5.71 -1.30 13.28
C ILE A 29 5.10 -1.66 11.93
N LEU A 30 5.95 -1.98 10.95
CA LEU A 30 5.50 -2.55 9.68
C LEU A 30 5.41 -4.08 9.78
N ILE A 31 4.19 -4.57 9.53
CA ILE A 31 3.83 -5.97 9.36
C ILE A 31 3.56 -6.18 7.87
N GLY A 32 4.44 -6.91 7.18
CA GLY A 32 4.37 -7.11 5.74
C GLY A 32 4.36 -8.57 5.33
N GLY A 33 3.89 -8.88 4.13
CA GLY A 33 3.93 -10.23 3.57
C GLY A 33 2.66 -10.58 2.79
N PRO A 34 2.58 -11.80 2.24
CA PRO A 34 1.51 -12.19 1.32
C PRO A 34 0.15 -12.38 2.00
N CYS A 35 -0.90 -12.35 1.18
CA CYS A 35 -2.25 -12.68 1.63
C CYS A 35 -2.36 -14.13 2.13
N ALA A 36 -1.78 -15.08 1.39
CA ALA A 36 -1.76 -16.49 1.71
C ALA A 36 -0.34 -17.03 1.59
N VAL A 37 -0.02 -18.10 2.33
CA VAL A 37 1.24 -18.82 2.13
C VAL A 37 1.07 -19.78 0.97
N GLU A 38 1.91 -19.65 -0.06
CA GLU A 38 1.77 -20.39 -1.32
C GLU A 38 2.90 -21.40 -1.53
N SER A 39 4.13 -21.03 -1.17
CA SER A 39 5.31 -21.92 -1.25
C SER A 39 6.46 -21.42 -0.38
N SER A 40 7.46 -22.27 -0.14
CA SER A 40 8.68 -21.88 0.57
C SER A 40 9.44 -20.75 -0.13
N ILE A 41 9.53 -20.78 -1.46
CA ILE A 41 10.26 -19.77 -2.26
C ILE A 41 9.57 -18.41 -2.14
N GLN A 42 8.24 -18.40 -2.33
CA GLN A 42 7.42 -17.20 -2.20
C GLN A 42 7.55 -16.59 -0.81
N MET A 43 7.53 -17.40 0.26
CA MET A 43 7.69 -16.90 1.63
C MET A 43 9.09 -16.36 1.91
N SER A 44 10.15 -17.03 1.46
CA SER A 44 11.53 -16.57 1.64
C SER A 44 11.77 -15.20 0.98
N GLN A 45 11.35 -15.03 -0.28
CA GLN A 45 11.40 -13.75 -1.00
C GLN A 45 10.57 -12.66 -0.32
N SER A 46 9.40 -13.04 0.22
CA SER A 46 8.55 -12.10 0.94
C SER A 46 9.22 -11.62 2.22
N ALA A 47 9.82 -12.52 2.99
CA ALA A 47 10.53 -12.20 4.22
C ALA A 47 11.70 -11.26 3.98
N GLU A 48 12.51 -11.53 2.95
CA GLU A 48 13.63 -10.68 2.57
C GLU A 48 13.17 -9.26 2.23
N THR A 49 12.10 -9.14 1.44
CA THR A 49 11.53 -7.84 1.05
C THR A 49 10.98 -7.08 2.24
N VAL A 50 10.25 -7.75 3.14
CA VAL A 50 9.73 -7.14 4.37
C VAL A 50 10.88 -6.64 5.24
N LYS A 51 11.96 -7.42 5.36
CA LYS A 51 13.16 -7.01 6.09
C LYS A 51 13.82 -5.77 5.46
N LYS A 52 13.99 -5.74 4.14
CA LYS A 52 14.54 -4.60 3.38
C LYS A 52 13.69 -3.34 3.53
N ALA A 53 12.37 -3.48 3.56
CA ALA A 53 11.44 -2.39 3.85
C ALA A 53 11.45 -1.97 5.34
N GLY A 54 12.33 -2.55 6.16
CA GLY A 54 12.45 -2.25 7.58
C GLY A 54 11.35 -2.85 8.47
N GLY A 55 10.51 -3.70 7.89
CA GLY A 55 9.51 -4.48 8.60
C GLY A 55 10.10 -5.38 9.68
N LYS A 56 9.32 -5.60 10.72
CA LYS A 56 9.71 -6.41 11.89
C LYS A 56 8.92 -7.72 12.00
N ILE A 57 7.80 -7.80 11.30
CA ILE A 57 6.85 -8.90 11.42
C ILE A 57 6.43 -9.35 10.01
N LEU A 58 6.64 -10.62 9.72
CA LEU A 58 6.18 -11.30 8.52
C LEU A 58 4.78 -11.86 8.73
N ARG A 59 3.84 -11.46 7.88
CA ARG A 59 2.49 -12.04 7.85
C ARG A 59 2.36 -13.10 6.74
N GLY A 60 1.53 -14.11 6.97
CA GLY A 60 1.14 -15.07 5.94
C GLY A 60 -0.05 -15.91 6.37
N GLY A 61 -1.12 -15.95 5.58
CA GLY A 61 -2.33 -16.72 5.92
C GLY A 61 -2.16 -18.20 5.60
N VAL A 62 -2.12 -19.06 6.61
CA VAL A 62 -2.04 -20.53 6.44
C VAL A 62 -3.41 -21.21 6.42
N PHE A 63 -4.42 -20.53 6.95
CA PHE A 63 -5.84 -20.84 6.81
C PHE A 63 -6.56 -19.65 6.18
N LYS A 64 -7.45 -19.89 5.22
CA LYS A 64 -8.16 -18.83 4.51
C LYS A 64 -9.68 -18.99 4.68
N PRO A 65 -10.36 -18.12 5.46
CA PRO A 65 -11.82 -18.12 5.55
C PRO A 65 -12.43 -17.48 4.29
N ARG A 66 -12.54 -18.28 3.23
CA ARG A 66 -12.99 -17.82 1.90
C ARG A 66 -14.51 -17.75 1.82
N THR A 67 -15.01 -16.77 1.06
CA THR A 67 -16.44 -16.66 0.75
C THR A 67 -16.92 -17.81 -0.15
N SER A 68 -16.05 -18.33 -1.03
CA SER A 68 -16.35 -19.47 -1.89
C SER A 68 -15.58 -20.71 -1.42
N PRO A 69 -16.24 -21.89 -1.29
CA PRO A 69 -15.59 -23.13 -0.86
C PRO A 69 -14.61 -23.69 -1.91
N TYR A 70 -14.71 -23.26 -3.17
CA TYR A 70 -13.82 -23.70 -4.26
C TYR A 70 -12.53 -22.89 -4.36
N SER A 71 -12.42 -21.83 -3.56
CA SER A 71 -11.20 -21.02 -3.51
C SER A 71 -10.11 -21.75 -2.74
N PHE A 72 -8.84 -21.37 -2.96
CA PHE A 72 -7.72 -21.84 -2.16
C PHE A 72 -7.95 -21.61 -0.65
N GLN A 73 -7.86 -22.69 0.14
CA GLN A 73 -8.19 -22.72 1.56
C GLN A 73 -6.97 -22.51 2.48
N GLY A 74 -5.75 -22.52 1.93
CA GLY A 74 -4.51 -22.47 2.70
C GLY A 74 -3.81 -23.83 2.80
N LEU A 75 -2.51 -23.81 3.13
CA LEU A 75 -1.66 -25.01 3.25
C LEU A 75 -1.62 -25.61 4.67
N GLY A 76 -2.28 -24.99 5.66
CA GLY A 76 -2.27 -25.47 7.05
C GLY A 76 -0.85 -25.62 7.62
N ARG A 77 -0.52 -26.81 8.15
CA ARG A 77 0.79 -27.11 8.78
C ARG A 77 1.97 -26.87 7.85
N GLU A 78 1.86 -27.23 6.59
CA GLU A 78 2.95 -27.03 5.63
C GLU A 78 3.24 -25.54 5.42
N GLY A 79 2.19 -24.74 5.22
CA GLY A 79 2.30 -23.29 5.11
C GLY A 79 2.85 -22.63 6.38
N LEU A 80 2.50 -23.14 7.56
CA LEU A 80 3.04 -22.67 8.82
C LEU A 80 4.56 -22.89 8.90
N ASN A 81 5.04 -24.06 8.47
CA ASN A 81 6.48 -24.35 8.44
C ASN A 81 7.22 -23.38 7.51
N TYR A 82 6.66 -23.07 6.33
CA TYR A 82 7.26 -22.09 5.41
C TYR A 82 7.31 -20.68 6.00
N LEU A 83 6.23 -20.24 6.66
CA LEU A 83 6.17 -18.94 7.29
C LEU A 83 7.19 -18.79 8.42
N VAL A 84 7.26 -19.75 9.33
CA VAL A 84 8.17 -19.74 10.48
C VAL A 84 9.61 -19.80 10.03
N GLN A 85 9.93 -20.67 9.05
CA GLN A 85 11.28 -20.78 8.51
C GLN A 85 11.73 -19.47 7.85
N ALA A 86 10.91 -18.88 6.99
CA ALA A 86 11.24 -17.63 6.30
C ALA A 86 11.40 -16.45 7.27
N ALA A 87 10.54 -16.35 8.30
CA ALA A 87 10.66 -15.33 9.33
C ALA A 87 11.97 -15.48 10.12
N LYS A 88 12.31 -16.71 10.52
CA LYS A 88 13.54 -17.03 11.25
C LYS A 88 14.80 -16.68 10.46
N GLU A 89 14.84 -16.99 9.16
CA GLU A 89 15.97 -16.70 8.27
C GLU A 89 16.30 -15.21 8.18
N GLN A 90 15.29 -14.34 8.32
CA GLN A 90 15.42 -12.88 8.22
C GLN A 90 15.40 -12.17 9.59
N GLY A 91 15.33 -12.93 10.69
CA GLY A 91 15.18 -12.40 12.04
C GLY A 91 13.93 -11.52 12.18
N LEU A 92 12.81 -11.98 11.62
CA LEU A 92 11.49 -11.37 11.73
C LEU A 92 10.62 -12.18 12.70
N LEU A 93 9.65 -11.52 13.33
CA LEU A 93 8.53 -12.21 13.96
C LEU A 93 7.56 -12.70 12.90
N CYS A 94 6.68 -13.63 13.24
CA CYS A 94 5.65 -14.12 12.35
C CYS A 94 4.24 -13.98 12.94
N VAL A 95 3.27 -13.72 12.05
CA VAL A 95 1.84 -13.64 12.39
C VAL A 95 0.99 -14.39 11.38
N THR A 96 0.02 -15.16 11.87
CA THR A 96 -0.96 -15.86 11.03
C THR A 96 -2.36 -15.84 11.63
N GLU A 97 -3.37 -16.03 10.78
CA GLU A 97 -4.78 -16.02 11.17
C GLU A 97 -5.23 -17.38 11.68
N VAL A 98 -6.00 -17.37 12.77
CA VAL A 98 -6.75 -18.52 13.27
C VAL A 98 -8.24 -18.32 13.02
N ILE A 99 -8.92 -19.39 12.63
CA ILE A 99 -10.33 -19.32 12.21
C ILE A 99 -11.28 -20.09 13.14
N ASP A 100 -10.73 -21.00 13.95
CA ASP A 100 -11.44 -21.92 14.83
C ASP A 100 -10.47 -22.53 15.89
N ALA A 101 -10.97 -23.45 16.72
CA ALA A 101 -10.14 -24.10 17.74
C ALA A 101 -9.02 -25.00 17.14
N PRO A 102 -9.27 -25.86 16.12
CA PRO A 102 -8.22 -26.66 15.50
C PRO A 102 -7.09 -25.84 14.88
N SER A 103 -7.42 -24.74 14.18
CA SER A 103 -6.39 -23.85 13.62
C SER A 103 -5.56 -23.18 14.71
N LEU A 104 -6.19 -22.80 15.83
CA LEU A 104 -5.48 -22.24 16.99
C LEU A 104 -4.50 -23.25 17.61
N GLU A 105 -4.95 -24.47 17.86
CA GLU A 105 -4.11 -25.55 18.40
C GLU A 105 -2.93 -25.86 17.48
N LEU A 106 -3.14 -25.80 16.17
CA LEU A 106 -2.09 -26.06 15.18
C LEU A 106 -0.97 -25.00 15.21
N VAL A 107 -1.31 -23.71 15.32
CA VAL A 107 -0.33 -22.62 15.14
C VAL A 107 0.30 -22.10 16.43
N VAL A 108 -0.36 -22.31 17.58
CA VAL A 108 -0.03 -21.60 18.84
C VAL A 108 1.42 -21.78 19.28
N ASN A 109 2.03 -22.94 19.07
CA ASN A 109 3.39 -23.20 19.54
C ASN A 109 4.47 -22.58 18.65
N ASP A 110 4.19 -22.37 17.37
CA ASP A 110 5.20 -22.01 16.37
C ASP A 110 5.16 -20.54 15.95
N ILE A 111 4.03 -19.85 16.15
CA ILE A 111 3.86 -18.45 15.72
C ILE A 111 4.15 -17.45 16.85
N ASP A 112 4.62 -16.24 16.54
CA ASP A 112 4.85 -15.21 17.58
C ASP A 112 3.55 -14.48 17.96
N ILE A 113 2.71 -14.20 16.97
CA ILE A 113 1.49 -13.40 17.10
C ILE A 113 0.31 -14.13 16.46
N ILE A 114 -0.83 -14.14 17.15
CA ILE A 114 -2.08 -14.69 16.63
C ILE A 114 -2.90 -13.56 16.00
N GLN A 115 -3.46 -13.76 14.81
CA GLN A 115 -4.44 -12.85 14.22
C GLN A 115 -5.85 -13.45 14.30
N ILE A 116 -6.81 -12.67 14.78
CA ILE A 116 -8.24 -12.94 14.67
C ILE A 116 -8.81 -12.01 13.60
N GLY A 117 -9.25 -12.60 12.48
CA GLY A 117 -9.76 -11.85 11.34
C GLY A 117 -11.11 -11.18 11.60
N ALA A 118 -11.45 -10.21 10.76
CA ALA A 118 -12.66 -9.38 10.89
C ALA A 118 -13.97 -10.20 10.94
N ARG A 119 -14.02 -11.37 10.27
CA ARG A 119 -15.19 -12.27 10.29
C ARG A 119 -15.38 -12.97 11.63
N ASN A 120 -14.30 -13.11 12.40
CA ASN A 120 -14.29 -13.77 13.71
C ASN A 120 -14.19 -12.76 14.87
N MET A 121 -14.31 -11.45 14.61
CA MET A 121 -14.23 -10.43 15.67
C MET A 121 -15.25 -10.68 16.81
N GLN A 122 -16.43 -11.22 16.49
CA GLN A 122 -17.47 -11.57 17.47
C GLN A 122 -17.61 -13.09 17.68
N ASN A 123 -16.62 -13.88 17.27
CA ASN A 123 -16.58 -15.29 17.63
C ASN A 123 -16.08 -15.43 19.07
N PHE A 124 -16.96 -15.12 20.04
CA PHE A 124 -16.59 -14.99 21.45
C PHE A 124 -15.94 -16.23 22.04
N GLU A 125 -16.32 -17.42 21.59
CA GLU A 125 -15.67 -18.66 22.03
C GLU A 125 -14.22 -18.73 21.53
N LEU A 126 -13.96 -18.36 20.28
CA LEU A 126 -12.59 -18.24 19.77
C LEU A 126 -11.79 -17.16 20.52
N LEU A 127 -12.41 -16.00 20.82
CA LEU A 127 -11.76 -14.93 21.61
C LEU A 127 -11.37 -15.42 23.01
N LYS A 128 -12.26 -16.15 23.70
CA LYS A 128 -11.97 -16.70 25.03
C LYS A 128 -10.88 -17.76 24.99
N MET A 129 -10.87 -18.62 23.96
CA MET A 129 -9.81 -19.61 23.77
C MET A 129 -8.47 -18.94 23.51
N ALA A 130 -8.42 -17.96 22.60
CA ALA A 130 -7.22 -17.18 22.31
C ALA A 130 -6.74 -16.40 23.54
N GLY A 131 -7.66 -15.84 24.33
CA GLY A 131 -7.34 -15.10 25.56
C GLY A 131 -6.76 -15.94 26.70
N LYS A 132 -6.81 -17.28 26.61
CA LYS A 132 -6.10 -18.17 27.55
C LYS A 132 -4.66 -18.47 27.14
N ILE A 133 -4.27 -18.06 25.93
CA ILE A 133 -2.93 -18.27 25.40
C ILE A 133 -2.08 -17.05 25.70
N ASN A 134 -0.87 -17.26 26.23
CA ASN A 134 0.08 -16.19 26.51
C ASN A 134 0.85 -15.77 25.25
N LYS A 135 0.14 -15.32 24.21
CA LYS A 135 0.71 -14.74 22.99
C LYS A 135 -0.06 -13.50 22.57
N PRO A 136 0.59 -12.49 21.98
CA PRO A 136 -0.10 -11.31 21.46
C PRO A 136 -1.15 -11.65 20.42
N ILE A 137 -2.27 -10.92 20.46
CA ILE A 137 -3.41 -11.12 19.56
C ILE A 137 -3.70 -9.83 18.80
N ILE A 138 -3.63 -9.88 17.47
CA ILE A 138 -4.17 -8.86 16.59
C ILE A 138 -5.67 -9.14 16.38
N LEU A 139 -6.52 -8.25 16.87
CA LEU A 139 -7.97 -8.30 16.71
C LEU A 139 -8.42 -7.34 15.62
N LYS A 140 -8.76 -7.86 14.44
CA LYS A 140 -9.27 -7.05 13.33
C LYS A 140 -10.72 -6.63 13.57
N ARG A 141 -11.03 -5.35 13.36
CA ARG A 141 -12.40 -4.84 13.44
C ARG A 141 -13.30 -5.52 12.39
N GLY A 142 -14.49 -5.92 12.80
CA GLY A 142 -15.53 -6.43 11.92
C GLY A 142 -16.03 -5.34 10.98
N LEU A 143 -16.28 -5.69 9.71
CA LEU A 143 -16.67 -4.73 8.67
C LEU A 143 -17.97 -3.97 8.97
N SER A 144 -18.83 -4.48 9.84
CA SER A 144 -20.09 -3.84 10.26
C SER A 144 -20.09 -3.44 11.73
N ALA A 145 -18.96 -3.59 12.43
CA ALA A 145 -18.87 -3.35 13.86
C ALA A 145 -18.64 -1.87 14.16
N THR A 146 -19.29 -1.38 15.21
CA THR A 146 -18.94 -0.12 15.87
C THR A 146 -17.61 -0.23 16.61
N ILE A 147 -17.02 0.91 16.99
CA ILE A 147 -15.81 0.95 17.82
C ILE A 147 -16.10 0.35 19.20
N GLU A 148 -17.29 0.57 19.74
CA GLU A 148 -17.70 0.01 21.03
C GLU A 148 -17.74 -1.53 21.00
N GLU A 149 -18.38 -2.13 20.00
CA GLU A 149 -18.41 -3.59 19.84
C GLU A 149 -17.02 -4.18 19.65
N TRP A 150 -16.13 -3.45 18.97
CA TRP A 150 -14.74 -3.86 18.79
C TRP A 150 -13.95 -3.85 20.11
N LEU A 151 -14.13 -2.81 20.94
CA LEU A 151 -13.51 -2.72 22.26
C LEU A 151 -14.08 -3.78 23.23
N TYR A 152 -15.38 -4.09 23.16
CA TYR A 152 -15.94 -5.20 23.93
C TYR A 152 -15.42 -6.56 23.46
N ALA A 153 -15.17 -6.76 22.16
CA ALA A 153 -14.51 -7.98 21.70
C ALA A 153 -13.09 -8.10 22.28
N ALA A 154 -12.34 -7.00 22.39
CA ALA A 154 -11.06 -7.00 23.09
C ALA A 154 -11.22 -7.33 24.59
N GLU A 155 -12.28 -6.84 25.24
CA GLU A 155 -12.61 -7.14 26.65
C GLU A 155 -12.76 -8.65 26.90
N TYR A 156 -13.32 -9.42 25.96
CA TYR A 156 -13.41 -10.89 26.07
C TYR A 156 -12.03 -11.56 26.12
N ILE A 157 -11.07 -11.06 25.34
CA ILE A 157 -9.68 -11.58 25.34
C ILE A 157 -9.01 -11.22 26.67
N LEU A 158 -9.09 -9.94 27.07
CA LEU A 158 -8.49 -9.43 28.30
C LEU A 158 -9.04 -10.13 29.56
N SER A 159 -10.36 -10.29 29.64
CA SER A 159 -11.04 -10.95 30.77
C SER A 159 -10.77 -12.45 30.85
N SER A 160 -10.31 -13.06 29.74
CA SER A 160 -9.86 -14.45 29.71
C SER A 160 -8.41 -14.63 30.17
N GLY A 161 -7.68 -13.55 30.44
CA GLY A 161 -6.37 -13.56 31.08
C GLY A 161 -5.21 -13.05 30.23
N ASN A 162 -5.42 -12.69 28.96
CA ASN A 162 -4.35 -12.23 28.08
C ASN A 162 -4.38 -10.70 27.90
N PRO A 163 -3.41 -9.94 28.46
CA PRO A 163 -3.37 -8.48 28.34
C PRO A 163 -2.83 -7.99 26.98
N ASN A 164 -2.28 -8.88 26.14
CA ASN A 164 -1.52 -8.52 24.95
C ASN A 164 -2.42 -8.44 23.70
N VAL A 165 -3.32 -7.45 23.68
CA VAL A 165 -4.26 -7.23 22.56
C VAL A 165 -3.82 -6.03 21.72
N ILE A 166 -3.79 -6.21 20.40
CA ILE A 166 -3.51 -5.18 19.40
C ILE A 166 -4.77 -5.01 18.54
N LEU A 167 -5.29 -3.80 18.50
CA LEU A 167 -6.46 -3.47 17.68
C LEU A 167 -6.00 -3.22 16.23
N CYS A 168 -6.62 -3.87 15.24
CA CYS A 168 -6.42 -3.55 13.81
C CYS A 168 -7.67 -3.02 13.10
N GLU A 169 -7.67 -1.73 12.73
CA GLU A 169 -8.68 -1.12 11.85
C GLU A 169 -8.42 -1.55 10.40
N ARG A 170 -9.47 -1.94 9.67
CA ARG A 170 -9.33 -2.60 8.34
C ARG A 170 -10.43 -2.24 7.35
N GLY A 171 -11.17 -1.18 7.65
CA GLY A 171 -12.28 -0.65 6.88
C GLY A 171 -13.63 -1.28 7.24
N ILE A 172 -14.66 -0.43 7.17
CA ILE A 172 -16.07 -0.76 7.40
C ILE A 172 -16.85 -0.79 6.09
N ARG A 173 -18.05 -1.38 6.13
CA ARG A 173 -18.98 -1.40 5.01
C ARG A 173 -19.78 -0.11 5.00
N THR A 174 -19.80 0.56 3.87
CA THR A 174 -20.60 1.76 3.61
C THR A 174 -21.35 1.57 2.29
N TYR A 175 -21.98 2.63 1.80
CA TYR A 175 -22.62 2.65 0.48
C TYR A 175 -21.62 2.86 -0.68
N GLU A 176 -20.37 3.24 -0.40
CA GLU A 176 -19.37 3.63 -1.42
C GLU A 176 -18.81 2.40 -2.15
N PRO A 177 -18.94 2.30 -3.50
CA PRO A 177 -18.52 1.12 -4.25
C PRO A 177 -17.09 1.15 -4.80
N SER A 178 -16.39 2.29 -4.79
CA SER A 178 -15.06 2.42 -5.43
C SER A 178 -13.92 1.73 -4.68
N THR A 179 -14.14 1.40 -3.41
CA THR A 179 -13.23 0.62 -2.56
C THR A 179 -13.95 -0.59 -1.96
N ARG A 180 -13.19 -1.63 -1.59
CA ARG A 180 -13.75 -2.85 -0.98
C ARG A 180 -14.44 -2.57 0.35
N ASN A 181 -13.84 -1.68 1.14
CA ASN A 181 -14.36 -1.13 2.39
C ASN A 181 -13.96 0.36 2.48
N THR A 182 -14.62 1.12 3.34
CA THR A 182 -14.18 2.49 3.65
C THR A 182 -13.28 2.43 4.87
N LEU A 183 -12.02 2.85 4.74
CA LEU A 183 -11.10 2.93 5.87
C LEU A 183 -11.57 4.00 6.85
N ASP A 184 -11.91 3.61 8.08
CA ASP A 184 -12.36 4.53 9.12
C ASP A 184 -11.15 5.02 9.94
N LEU A 185 -10.47 6.06 9.44
CA LEU A 185 -9.31 6.64 10.14
C LEU A 185 -9.72 7.34 11.45
N SER A 186 -10.97 7.79 11.58
CA SER A 186 -11.48 8.34 12.83
C SER A 186 -11.48 7.30 13.94
N ALA A 187 -11.71 6.02 13.61
CA ALA A 187 -11.63 4.93 14.59
C ALA A 187 -10.24 4.77 15.22
N VAL A 188 -9.16 5.12 14.53
CA VAL A 188 -7.80 5.08 15.11
C VAL A 188 -7.71 6.05 16.28
N GLY A 189 -8.10 7.31 16.08
CA GLY A 189 -8.10 8.33 17.13
C GLY A 189 -9.07 7.99 18.27
N VAL A 190 -10.31 7.64 17.93
CA VAL A 190 -11.36 7.33 18.92
C VAL A 190 -10.99 6.09 19.75
N ALA A 191 -10.47 5.02 19.15
CA ALA A 191 -10.04 3.85 19.89
C ALA A 191 -8.89 4.21 20.86
N LYS A 192 -7.94 5.06 20.44
CA LYS A 192 -6.87 5.53 21.31
C LYS A 192 -7.37 6.45 22.43
N GLU A 193 -8.43 7.23 22.24
CA GLU A 193 -9.03 8.01 23.32
C GLU A 193 -9.77 7.15 24.34
N LEU A 194 -10.38 6.05 23.88
CA LEU A 194 -11.21 5.19 24.71
C LEU A 194 -10.46 4.02 25.34
N SER A 195 -9.32 3.64 24.77
CA SER A 195 -8.56 2.45 25.14
C SER A 195 -7.06 2.71 25.30
N HIS A 196 -6.44 1.93 26.19
CA HIS A 196 -4.99 1.90 26.35
C HIS A 196 -4.28 1.01 25.31
N LEU A 197 -5.01 0.20 24.54
CA LEU A 197 -4.43 -0.79 23.63
C LEU A 197 -3.77 -0.14 22.40
N PRO A 198 -2.68 -0.74 21.86
CA PRO A 198 -2.11 -0.32 20.59
C PRO A 198 -3.11 -0.47 19.43
N VAL A 199 -3.07 0.47 18.47
CA VAL A 199 -3.97 0.45 17.30
C VAL A 199 -3.17 0.49 16.01
N ILE A 200 -3.22 -0.58 15.22
CA ILE A 200 -2.62 -0.69 13.88
C ILE A 200 -3.69 -0.57 12.79
N VAL A 201 -3.25 -0.39 11.54
CA VAL A 201 -4.16 -0.27 10.38
C VAL A 201 -3.80 -1.25 9.27
N ASP A 202 -4.80 -1.88 8.64
CA ASP A 202 -4.69 -2.70 7.44
C ASP A 202 -5.24 -1.92 6.22
N PRO A 203 -4.39 -1.20 5.48
CA PRO A 203 -4.81 -0.43 4.31
C PRO A 203 -5.14 -1.33 3.11
N SER A 204 -4.53 -2.51 3.01
CA SER A 204 -4.67 -3.42 1.86
C SER A 204 -6.10 -3.94 1.75
N HIS A 205 -6.64 -4.52 2.83
CA HIS A 205 -8.00 -5.02 2.81
C HIS A 205 -9.06 -3.93 2.88
N ALA A 206 -8.72 -2.77 3.46
CA ALA A 206 -9.63 -1.63 3.48
C ALA A 206 -9.90 -1.15 2.05
N ALA A 207 -8.84 -0.86 1.27
CA ALA A 207 -9.00 -0.42 -0.11
C ALA A 207 -9.47 -1.54 -1.04
N GLY A 208 -8.88 -2.74 -0.91
CA GLY A 208 -8.98 -3.79 -1.93
C GLY A 208 -8.31 -3.42 -3.25
N ARG A 209 -7.44 -2.42 -3.25
CA ARG A 209 -6.81 -1.82 -4.43
C ARG A 209 -5.39 -1.38 -4.12
N ARG A 210 -4.44 -1.82 -4.95
CA ARG A 210 -3.02 -1.54 -4.77
C ARG A 210 -2.66 -0.05 -4.82
N ASP A 211 -3.26 0.69 -5.75
CA ASP A 211 -2.98 2.11 -6.00
C ASP A 211 -3.31 3.03 -4.81
N LEU A 212 -4.17 2.57 -3.89
CA LEU A 212 -4.58 3.34 -2.72
C LEU A 212 -3.73 3.03 -1.47
N ILE A 213 -2.95 1.94 -1.46
CA ILE A 213 -2.26 1.49 -0.24
C ILE A 213 -1.27 2.52 0.27
N ALA A 214 -0.50 3.14 -0.62
CA ALA A 214 0.49 4.14 -0.23
C ALA A 214 -0.16 5.35 0.47
N SER A 215 -1.22 5.91 -0.12
CA SER A 215 -1.92 7.07 0.45
C SER A 215 -2.59 6.74 1.79
N LEU A 216 -3.26 5.60 1.88
CA LEU A 216 -3.94 5.16 3.11
C LEU A 216 -2.95 4.82 4.23
N SER A 217 -1.78 4.26 3.89
CA SER A 217 -0.72 3.97 4.87
C SER A 217 -0.16 5.26 5.50
N LYS A 218 0.10 6.27 4.68
CA LYS A 218 0.53 7.60 5.15
C LYS A 218 -0.52 8.24 6.04
N ALA A 219 -1.79 8.20 5.60
CA ALA A 219 -2.91 8.74 6.36
C ALA A 219 -3.10 8.01 7.71
N ALA A 220 -2.91 6.69 7.74
CA ALA A 220 -2.96 5.90 8.97
C ALA A 220 -1.91 6.32 9.99
N ILE A 221 -0.64 6.49 9.58
CA ILE A 221 0.42 7.01 10.46
C ILE A 221 0.05 8.42 10.95
N ALA A 222 -0.38 9.30 10.04
CA ALA A 222 -0.75 10.67 10.40
C ALA A 222 -1.94 10.73 11.38
N SER A 223 -2.86 9.75 11.30
CA SER A 223 -3.98 9.60 12.25
C SER A 223 -3.58 9.00 13.61
N GLY A 224 -2.33 8.59 13.78
CA GLY A 224 -1.78 8.09 15.04
C GLY A 224 -1.76 6.57 15.18
N ALA A 225 -1.80 5.80 14.08
CA ALA A 225 -1.63 4.35 14.14
C ALA A 225 -0.25 3.97 14.73
N ASP A 226 -0.18 2.86 15.44
CA ASP A 226 1.05 2.32 16.04
C ASP A 226 1.75 1.28 15.13
N GLY A 227 1.17 0.99 13.97
CA GLY A 227 1.71 0.05 13.00
C GLY A 227 0.81 -0.11 11.79
N LEU A 228 1.33 -0.81 10.78
CA LEU A 228 0.67 -1.06 9.51
C LEU A 228 0.75 -2.55 9.17
N LEU A 229 -0.36 -3.12 8.70
CA LEU A 229 -0.45 -4.48 8.22
C LEU A 229 -0.72 -4.47 6.71
N ILE A 230 0.34 -4.64 5.91
CA ILE A 230 0.31 -4.43 4.46
C ILE A 230 0.54 -5.75 3.74
N GLU A 231 -0.29 -5.99 2.71
CA GLU A 231 -0.09 -7.12 1.80
C GLU A 231 0.91 -6.77 0.70
N MET A 232 1.89 -7.65 0.54
CA MET A 232 2.88 -7.61 -0.54
C MET A 232 3.12 -9.04 -1.01
N HIS A 233 3.22 -9.21 -2.33
CA HIS A 233 3.51 -10.50 -2.94
C HIS A 233 4.71 -10.35 -3.88
N PRO A 234 5.65 -11.32 -3.95
CA PRO A 234 6.77 -11.27 -4.88
C PRO A 234 6.31 -11.18 -6.35
N ASN A 235 5.22 -11.87 -6.68
CA ASN A 235 4.57 -11.79 -7.99
C ASN A 235 3.05 -11.65 -7.85
N PRO A 236 2.51 -10.45 -7.63
CA PRO A 236 1.07 -10.26 -7.37
C PRO A 236 0.14 -10.75 -8.48
N ALA A 237 0.62 -10.87 -9.72
CA ALA A 237 -0.17 -11.36 -10.85
C ALA A 237 -0.47 -12.87 -10.75
N GLU A 238 0.38 -13.62 -10.06
CA GLU A 238 0.26 -15.07 -9.87
C GLU A 238 -0.31 -15.46 -8.50
N ALA A 239 -0.59 -14.48 -7.63
CA ALA A 239 -1.06 -14.73 -6.28
C ALA A 239 -2.40 -15.49 -6.27
N VAL A 240 -2.50 -16.52 -5.44
CA VAL A 240 -3.71 -17.37 -5.33
C VAL A 240 -4.86 -16.70 -4.57
N SER A 241 -4.58 -15.56 -3.95
CA SER A 241 -5.54 -14.73 -3.23
C SER A 241 -5.10 -13.27 -3.19
N ASP A 242 -6.04 -12.35 -3.39
CA ASP A 242 -5.90 -10.90 -3.17
C ASP A 242 -4.69 -10.24 -3.89
N GLY A 243 -4.28 -10.79 -5.04
CA GLY A 243 -3.26 -10.21 -5.93
C GLY A 243 -3.50 -8.74 -6.33
N PRO A 244 -4.74 -8.32 -6.67
CA PRO A 244 -5.03 -6.92 -7.03
C PRO A 244 -4.77 -5.89 -5.92
N GLN A 245 -4.72 -6.31 -4.65
CA GLN A 245 -4.41 -5.44 -3.50
C GLN A 245 -3.02 -5.72 -2.90
N SER A 246 -2.25 -6.66 -3.44
CA SER A 246 -0.90 -6.94 -2.95
C SER A 246 0.09 -6.01 -3.65
N LEU A 247 0.93 -5.30 -2.90
CA LEU A 247 2.03 -4.51 -3.47
C LEU A 247 3.08 -5.42 -4.14
N HIS A 248 3.79 -4.87 -5.11
CA HIS A 248 5.07 -5.43 -5.57
C HIS A 248 6.17 -5.16 -4.53
N PRO A 249 7.27 -5.93 -4.54
CA PRO A 249 8.39 -5.73 -3.62
C PRO A 249 8.95 -4.30 -3.62
N GLU A 250 9.18 -3.74 -4.80
CA GLU A 250 9.76 -2.41 -5.00
C GLU A 250 8.84 -1.33 -4.41
N GLN A 251 7.53 -1.51 -4.57
CA GLN A 251 6.54 -0.58 -4.04
C GLN A 251 6.48 -0.60 -2.52
N LEU A 252 6.67 -1.76 -1.88
CA LEU A 252 6.72 -1.84 -0.42
C LEU A 252 7.96 -1.12 0.13
N ILE A 253 9.11 -1.31 -0.51
CA ILE A 253 10.38 -0.66 -0.13
C ILE A 253 10.29 0.85 -0.33
N GLN A 254 9.78 1.30 -1.48
CA GLN A 254 9.54 2.72 -1.75
C GLN A 254 8.59 3.33 -0.71
N LEU A 255 7.46 2.65 -0.44
CA LEU A 255 6.50 3.11 0.55
C LEU A 255 7.14 3.23 1.94
N ALA A 256 7.97 2.27 2.37
CA ALA A 256 8.67 2.33 3.65
C ALA A 256 9.52 3.61 3.80
N GLY A 257 10.24 4.02 2.75
CA GLY A 257 10.99 5.28 2.74
C GLY A 257 10.08 6.50 2.90
N GLU A 258 8.94 6.53 2.21
CA GLU A 258 7.96 7.62 2.32
C GLU A 258 7.28 7.67 3.70
N LEU A 259 7.02 6.51 4.31
CA LEU A 259 6.43 6.41 5.65
C LEU A 259 7.36 6.97 6.73
N GLY A 260 8.68 6.86 6.55
CA GLY A 260 9.66 7.49 7.43
C GLY A 260 9.48 9.00 7.56
N VAL A 261 9.28 9.68 6.43
CA VAL A 261 9.05 11.14 6.39
C VAL A 261 7.75 11.52 7.10
N VAL A 262 6.68 10.75 6.87
CA VAL A 262 5.38 11.02 7.52
C VAL A 262 5.45 10.76 9.03
N ALA A 263 6.10 9.67 9.46
CA ALA A 263 6.28 9.34 10.87
C ALA A 263 7.04 10.45 11.61
N GLU A 264 8.13 10.96 11.03
CA GLU A 264 8.90 12.08 11.59
C GLU A 264 8.04 13.33 11.75
N ALA A 265 7.24 13.69 10.74
CA ALA A 265 6.34 14.84 10.78
C ALA A 265 5.29 14.78 11.91
N VAL A 266 4.95 13.58 12.39
CA VAL A 266 4.04 13.37 13.53
C VAL A 266 4.76 12.91 14.80
N ASN A 267 6.07 13.17 14.91
CA ASN A 267 6.91 12.86 16.07
C ASN A 267 6.99 11.35 16.43
N ARG A 268 6.84 10.49 15.44
CA ARG A 268 7.00 9.03 15.53
C ARG A 268 8.29 8.61 14.82
N ILE A 269 8.66 7.34 14.97
CA ILE A 269 9.83 6.74 14.32
C ILE A 269 9.33 5.63 13.41
N PHE A 270 9.86 5.49 12.20
CA PHE A 270 9.66 4.31 11.37
C PHE A 270 11.03 3.70 11.14
N ALA A 271 11.20 2.43 11.50
CA ALA A 271 12.41 1.70 11.17
C ALA A 271 12.37 1.34 9.70
N GLY A 272 12.62 2.31 8.84
CA GLY A 272 13.29 2.09 7.57
C GLY A 272 14.63 2.78 7.76
N GLU A 273 15.71 2.17 7.30
CA GLU A 273 16.88 3.01 7.02
C GLU A 273 16.34 4.19 6.20
N ARG A 274 16.60 5.43 6.62
CA ARG A 274 16.88 6.42 5.59
C ARG A 274 17.90 5.68 4.76
N ASN A 275 17.56 5.31 3.54
CA ASN A 275 18.57 5.03 2.54
C ASN A 275 19.41 6.32 2.45
N CYS A 276 20.30 6.54 3.42
CA CYS A 276 21.69 6.72 3.13
C CYS A 276 22.11 5.40 2.49
N GLU A 277 21.61 5.18 1.28
CA GLU A 277 22.26 4.31 0.34
C GLU A 277 23.72 4.73 0.42
N GLU A 278 24.61 3.80 0.77
CA GLU A 278 25.73 3.68 -0.14
C GLU A 278 25.05 3.56 -1.51
N GLU A 279 25.11 4.63 -2.29
CA GLU A 279 24.56 4.73 -3.63
C GLU A 279 25.17 3.58 -4.45
N THR A 280 24.57 2.39 -4.35
CA THR A 280 25.00 1.27 -5.17
C THR A 280 24.69 1.66 -6.59
N LEU A 281 25.63 1.35 -7.47
CA LEU A 281 25.52 1.75 -8.86
C LEU A 281 24.24 1.22 -9.53
N ASP A 282 23.73 0.08 -9.07
CA ASP A 282 22.46 -0.49 -9.54
C ASP A 282 21.22 0.22 -8.97
N SER A 283 21.27 0.72 -7.73
CA SER A 283 20.19 1.56 -7.16
C SER A 283 20.08 2.89 -7.90
N LEU A 284 21.22 3.57 -8.12
CA LEU A 284 21.25 4.80 -8.90
C LEU A 284 20.74 4.60 -10.33
N ARG A 285 21.07 3.46 -10.96
CA ARG A 285 20.52 3.10 -12.27
C ARG A 285 19.01 2.92 -12.22
N GLY A 286 18.47 2.23 -11.22
CA GLY A 286 17.02 2.11 -11.05
C GLY A 286 16.33 3.46 -10.83
N GLN A 287 16.94 4.39 -10.09
CA GLN A 287 16.43 5.76 -9.95
C GLN A 287 16.45 6.52 -11.29
N ILE A 288 17.50 6.35 -12.10
CA ILE A 288 17.57 6.91 -13.46
C ILE A 288 16.48 6.31 -14.35
N ASP A 289 16.29 4.99 -14.33
CA ASP A 289 15.28 4.30 -15.14
C ASP A 289 13.86 4.81 -14.84
N ASN A 290 13.55 5.05 -13.55
CA ASN A 290 12.27 5.62 -13.13
C ASN A 290 12.10 7.07 -13.63
N ILE A 291 13.13 7.91 -13.51
CA ILE A 291 13.10 9.28 -14.02
C ILE A 291 12.93 9.29 -15.54
N ASP A 292 13.62 8.39 -16.25
CA ASP A 292 13.51 8.26 -17.70
C ASP A 292 12.09 7.85 -18.12
N GLN A 293 11.47 6.92 -17.39
CA GLN A 293 10.06 6.58 -17.60
C GLN A 293 9.15 7.81 -17.40
N GLU A 294 9.32 8.56 -16.30
CA GLU A 294 8.55 9.78 -16.06
C GLU A 294 8.74 10.82 -17.17
N ILE A 295 9.96 11.00 -17.68
CA ILE A 295 10.24 11.90 -18.81
C ILE A 295 9.41 11.51 -20.03
N ILE A 296 9.37 10.22 -20.38
CA ILE A 296 8.61 9.71 -21.52
C ILE A 296 7.11 9.93 -21.32
N GLU A 297 6.57 9.61 -20.13
CA GLU A 297 5.16 9.82 -19.81
C GLU A 297 4.76 11.31 -19.88
N ARG A 298 5.61 12.21 -19.37
CA ARG A 298 5.38 13.66 -19.44
C ARG A 298 5.47 14.20 -20.86
N LEU A 299 6.38 13.67 -21.69
CA LEU A 299 6.45 14.02 -23.11
C LEU A 299 5.21 13.53 -23.86
N ALA A 300 4.71 12.32 -23.56
CA ALA A 300 3.48 11.79 -24.14
C ALA A 300 2.27 12.68 -23.77
N ALA A 301 2.09 13.01 -22.49
CA ALA A 301 1.05 13.93 -22.03
C ALA A 301 1.15 15.31 -22.70
N ARG A 302 2.38 15.81 -22.88
CA ARG A 302 2.62 17.06 -23.63
C ARG A 302 2.17 16.94 -25.09
N MET A 303 2.42 15.81 -25.75
CA MET A 303 2.00 15.58 -27.14
C MET A 303 0.47 15.56 -27.28
N GLU A 304 -0.26 15.00 -26.31
CA GLU A 304 -1.73 15.06 -26.31
C GLU A 304 -2.24 16.50 -26.26
N ILE A 305 -1.62 17.35 -25.41
CA ILE A 305 -1.96 18.78 -25.34
C ILE A 305 -1.59 19.49 -26.65
N VAL A 306 -0.44 19.18 -27.24
CA VAL A 306 -0.01 19.71 -28.54
C VAL A 306 -1.04 19.37 -29.63
N SER A 307 -1.62 18.16 -29.61
CA SER A 307 -2.68 17.77 -30.54
C SER A 307 -3.93 18.66 -30.38
N LYS A 308 -4.38 18.90 -29.14
CA LYS A 308 -5.49 19.83 -28.85
C LYS A 308 -5.20 21.26 -29.30
N VAL A 309 -3.95 21.73 -29.15
CA VAL A 309 -3.52 23.05 -29.65
C VAL A 309 -3.53 23.11 -31.18
N ALA A 310 -3.22 22.00 -31.86
CA ALA A 310 -3.24 21.92 -33.31
C ALA A 310 -4.64 22.23 -33.88
N ASP A 311 -5.69 21.73 -33.20
CA ASP A 311 -7.10 21.93 -33.57
C ASP A 311 -7.50 23.41 -33.61
N GLN A 312 -6.81 24.26 -32.82
CA GLN A 312 -7.13 25.68 -32.70
C GLN A 312 -6.29 26.58 -33.63
N LYS A 313 -5.21 26.06 -34.24
CA LYS A 313 -4.34 26.83 -35.14
C LYS A 313 -4.81 26.71 -36.59
N ARG A 314 -4.50 27.68 -37.45
CA ARG A 314 -4.65 27.54 -38.92
C ARG A 314 -3.45 26.78 -39.53
N LEU A 315 -3.61 26.14 -40.69
CA LEU A 315 -2.55 25.31 -41.33
C LEU A 315 -1.29 26.11 -41.71
N ASP A 316 -1.46 27.38 -42.05
CA ASP A 316 -0.39 28.30 -42.46
C ASP A 316 0.44 28.86 -41.29
N ARG A 317 0.04 28.61 -40.03
CA ARG A 317 0.67 29.16 -38.82
C ARG A 317 0.85 28.12 -37.71
N VAL A 318 1.37 26.95 -38.06
CA VAL A 318 1.65 25.89 -37.08
C VAL A 318 2.85 26.25 -36.21
N LYS A 319 3.95 26.70 -36.83
CA LYS A 319 5.18 27.10 -36.14
C LYS A 319 5.10 28.53 -35.61
N ASP A 320 5.46 28.71 -34.34
CA ASP A 320 5.52 30.02 -33.69
C ASP A 320 6.91 30.24 -33.06
N SER A 321 7.80 30.85 -33.84
CA SER A 321 9.18 31.07 -33.43
C SER A 321 9.33 32.10 -32.31
N SER A 322 8.34 32.96 -32.08
CA SER A 322 8.35 33.91 -30.96
C SER A 322 8.09 33.19 -29.65
N ARG A 323 7.08 32.31 -29.64
CA ARG A 323 6.73 31.46 -28.50
C ARG A 323 7.81 30.44 -28.19
N GLU A 324 8.42 29.82 -29.19
CA GLU A 324 9.53 28.88 -29.00
C GLU A 324 10.70 29.53 -28.27
N LYS A 325 11.08 30.76 -28.65
CA LYS A 325 12.15 31.53 -27.99
C LYS A 325 11.80 31.87 -26.55
N GLU A 326 10.59 32.34 -26.28
CA GLU A 326 10.11 32.65 -24.93
C GLU A 326 10.14 31.41 -24.02
N VAL A 327 9.66 30.26 -24.52
CA VAL A 327 9.65 29.01 -23.77
C VAL A 327 11.07 28.53 -23.50
N ILE A 328 11.97 28.57 -24.49
CA ILE A 328 13.38 28.18 -24.29
C ILE A 328 14.03 29.09 -23.25
N GLN A 329 13.81 30.40 -23.31
CA GLN A 329 14.38 31.34 -22.34
C GLN A 329 13.89 31.05 -20.92
N ARG A 330 12.58 30.85 -20.74
CA ARG A 330 11.98 30.52 -19.45
C ARG A 330 12.48 29.18 -18.90
N LEU A 331 12.55 28.15 -19.73
CA LEU A 331 13.01 26.82 -19.31
C LEU A 331 14.52 26.78 -19.09
N THR A 332 15.29 27.62 -19.77
CA THR A 332 16.72 27.79 -19.50
C THR A 332 16.93 28.43 -18.13
N ALA A 333 16.15 29.44 -17.78
CA ALA A 333 16.18 30.05 -16.44
C ALA A 333 15.84 29.03 -15.35
N LEU A 334 14.75 28.27 -15.53
CA LEU A 334 14.37 27.20 -14.60
C LEU A 334 15.43 26.09 -14.52
N GLY A 335 16.00 25.69 -15.66
CA GLY A 335 17.08 24.71 -15.71
C GLY A 335 18.29 25.15 -14.88
N ASN A 336 18.69 26.42 -14.99
CA ASN A 336 19.78 26.98 -14.20
C ASN A 336 19.49 26.97 -12.69
N GLU A 337 18.26 27.31 -12.27
CA GLU A 337 17.84 27.22 -10.86
C GLU A 337 17.93 25.79 -10.32
N LEU A 338 17.60 24.81 -11.15
CA LEU A 338 17.67 23.39 -10.85
C LEU A 338 19.05 22.76 -11.09
N LYS A 339 20.08 23.57 -11.36
CA LYS A 339 21.47 23.14 -11.67
C LYS A 339 21.60 22.24 -12.90
N LEU A 340 20.65 22.30 -13.84
CA LEU A 340 20.71 21.64 -15.13
C LEU A 340 21.51 22.50 -16.13
N PRO A 341 22.50 21.95 -16.86
CA PRO A 341 23.24 22.72 -17.86
C PRO A 341 22.32 23.35 -18.91
N SER A 342 22.42 24.68 -19.09
CA SER A 342 21.59 25.42 -20.04
C SER A 342 21.67 24.88 -21.47
N GLU A 343 22.81 24.32 -21.86
CA GLU A 343 23.04 23.72 -23.17
C GLU A 343 22.16 22.49 -23.42
N LEU A 344 21.80 21.75 -22.37
CA LEU A 344 20.93 20.59 -22.49
C LEU A 344 19.51 21.02 -22.88
N VAL A 345 18.98 22.05 -22.20
CA VAL A 345 17.65 22.62 -22.51
C VAL A 345 17.62 23.14 -23.94
N LYS A 346 18.66 23.89 -24.35
CA LYS A 346 18.77 24.45 -25.70
C LYS A 346 18.92 23.39 -26.79
N LYS A 347 19.34 22.15 -26.47
CA LYS A 347 19.43 21.05 -27.45
C LYS A 347 18.17 20.21 -27.51
N ILE A 348 17.60 19.85 -26.37
CA ILE A 348 16.45 18.94 -26.29
C ILE A 348 15.15 19.62 -26.74
N TYR A 349 14.89 20.85 -26.29
CA TYR A 349 13.60 21.49 -26.54
C TYR A 349 13.32 21.83 -28.01
N PRO A 350 14.31 22.28 -28.82
CA PRO A 350 14.10 22.41 -30.26
C PRO A 350 13.69 21.10 -30.94
N ILE A 351 14.23 19.95 -30.51
CA ILE A 351 13.84 18.63 -31.03
C ILE A 351 12.39 18.32 -30.64
N ILE A 352 12.03 18.54 -29.38
CA ILE A 352 10.65 18.35 -28.90
C ILE A 352 9.67 19.24 -29.69
N PHE A 353 10.04 20.49 -29.98
CA PHE A 353 9.21 21.41 -30.75
C PHE A 353 9.08 20.99 -32.20
N ASP A 354 10.16 20.54 -32.83
CA ASP A 354 10.13 20.06 -34.20
C ASP A 354 9.23 18.82 -34.33
N VAL A 355 9.38 17.82 -33.45
CA VAL A 355 8.50 16.64 -33.40
C VAL A 355 7.04 17.05 -33.19
N ALA A 356 6.78 18.01 -32.30
CA ALA A 356 5.44 18.55 -32.09
C ALA A 356 4.87 19.19 -33.37
N VAL A 357 5.62 20.05 -34.05
CA VAL A 357 5.19 20.72 -35.30
C VAL A 357 4.93 19.69 -36.39
N GLN A 358 5.82 18.70 -36.57
CA GLN A 358 5.64 17.63 -37.54
C GLN A 358 4.39 16.78 -37.26
N SER A 359 4.13 16.47 -35.99
CA SER A 359 2.91 15.76 -35.56
C SER A 359 1.65 16.57 -35.89
N GLN A 360 1.66 17.88 -35.62
CA GLN A 360 0.54 18.79 -35.93
C GLN A 360 0.26 18.88 -37.44
N ILE A 361 1.31 18.98 -38.27
CA ILE A 361 1.18 18.99 -39.74
C ILE A 361 0.60 17.66 -40.22
N ARG A 362 1.13 16.53 -39.75
CA ARG A 362 0.67 15.19 -40.13
C ARG A 362 -0.80 14.99 -39.78
N GLN A 363 -1.22 15.35 -38.57
CA GLN A 363 -2.61 15.21 -38.13
C GLN A 363 -3.57 16.03 -38.99
N LYS A 364 -3.18 17.24 -39.40
CA LYS A 364 -3.99 18.10 -40.26
C LYS A 364 -4.09 17.61 -41.70
N LEU A 365 -2.99 17.12 -42.28
CA LEU A 365 -2.99 16.51 -43.61
C LEU A 365 -3.88 15.27 -43.68
N VAL A 366 -3.91 14.46 -42.61
CA VAL A 366 -4.82 13.30 -42.51
C VAL A 366 -6.28 13.76 -42.50
N ARG A 367 -6.61 14.81 -41.73
CA ARG A 367 -7.97 15.36 -41.68
C ARG A 367 -8.42 16.04 -42.98
N GLU A 368 -7.53 16.72 -43.70
CA GLU A 368 -7.84 17.28 -45.04
C GLU A 368 -8.17 16.15 -46.02
N LYS A 369 -7.41 15.04 -46.01
CA LYS A 369 -7.70 13.86 -46.84
C LYS A 369 -9.01 13.17 -46.45
N GLU A 370 -9.31 13.03 -45.16
CA GLU A 370 -10.58 12.45 -44.68
C GLU A 370 -11.77 13.37 -44.97
N GLY A 371 -11.59 14.69 -44.93
CA GLY A 371 -12.58 15.69 -45.32
C GLY A 371 -12.92 15.65 -46.81
N ASP A 372 -11.92 15.51 -47.68
CA ASP A 372 -12.12 15.39 -49.14
C ASP A 372 -12.85 14.08 -49.52
N LEU A 373 -12.61 12.99 -48.81
CA LEU A 373 -13.32 11.71 -49.01
C LEU A 373 -14.80 11.76 -48.61
N SER A 374 -15.20 12.72 -47.76
CA SER A 374 -16.61 12.92 -47.36
C SER A 374 -17.44 13.74 -48.36
N LEU A 375 -16.80 14.40 -49.33
CA LEU A 375 -17.46 15.20 -50.38
C LEU A 375 -17.78 14.41 -51.65
N VAL A 376 -17.39 13.14 -51.73
CA VAL A 376 -17.73 12.25 -52.85
C VAL A 376 -18.85 11.29 -52.43
N SER A 377 -20.09 11.79 -52.42
CA SER A 377 -21.31 10.98 -52.48
C SER A 377 -21.81 10.93 -53.94
N PRO A 378 -22.31 9.79 -54.45
CA PRO A 378 -22.42 9.55 -55.88
C PRO A 378 -23.64 10.26 -56.51
N LEU A 379 -23.38 11.13 -57.47
CA LEU A 379 -24.37 11.53 -58.48
C LEU A 379 -24.55 10.38 -59.47
N VAL A 380 -25.51 9.47 -59.18
CA VAL A 380 -26.12 8.59 -60.19
C VAL A 380 -27.63 8.58 -60.00
N SER A 381 -28.35 9.30 -60.87
CA SER A 381 -29.66 8.88 -61.42
C SER A 381 -30.22 9.92 -62.40
N LYS A 382 -30.03 9.65 -63.70
CA LYS A 382 -31.10 9.59 -64.70
C LYS A 382 -30.66 8.74 -65.88
#